data_AF-A0A9X0CWT3-F1
#
_entry.id   AF-A0A9X0CWT3-F1
#
_cell.length_a   1.000
_cell.length_b   1.000
_cell.length_c   1.000
_cell.angle_alpha   90.00
_cell.angle_beta   90.00
_cell.angle_gamma   90.00
#
_symmetry.space_group_name_H-M   'P 1'
#
loop_
_entity.id
_entity.type
_entity.pdbx_description
1 polymer ?
#
loop_
_entity_poly.entity_id
_entity_poly.type
_entity_poly.pdbx_seq_one_letter_code
_entity_poly.pdbx_strand_id
1 'polypeptide(L)'
;MENVDFLPSPADNQNYLHDITAIATRVVIKHIPAFNIFKDVTVHHIPHKYSEVMKQKSQQVHLAFFSRMKNVNEEMIDILQQLHNKYLPVDRDEIDGQEVVTILERLFLVGPAYR
;
A
#
# COMPACT_ATOMS: atom_id res chain seq x y z
N MET A 1 6.19 27.58 16.13
CA MET A 1 5.79 26.28 15.57
C MET A 1 6.34 25.24 16.53
N GLU A 2 5.50 24.72 17.41
CA GLU A 2 5.91 23.86 18.52
C GLU A 2 6.24 22.46 18.00
N ASN A 3 7.38 21.89 18.43
CA ASN A 3 7.85 20.56 18.04
C ASN A 3 7.02 19.39 18.60
N VAL A 4 5.83 19.67 19.15
CA VAL A 4 4.98 18.70 19.87
C VAL A 4 4.28 17.76 18.90
N ASP A 5 4.01 18.21 17.66
CA ASP A 5 3.38 17.39 16.60
C ASP A 5 4.26 16.25 16.06
N PHE A 6 5.55 16.21 16.44
CA PHE A 6 6.47 15.13 16.03
C PHE A 6 6.58 14.00 17.03
N LEU A 7 6.05 14.17 18.24
CA LEU A 7 6.11 13.14 19.27
C LEU A 7 4.93 12.18 19.14
N PRO A 8 5.16 10.87 19.27
CA PRO A 8 4.07 9.90 19.23
C PRO A 8 3.09 10.16 20.38
N SER A 9 1.80 10.15 20.05
CA SER A 9 0.76 10.30 21.04
C SER A 9 0.72 9.08 21.98
N PRO A 10 0.08 9.19 23.15
CA PRO A 10 -0.14 8.04 24.01
C PRO A 10 -0.86 6.88 23.29
N ALA A 11 -1.75 7.19 22.33
CA ALA A 11 -2.43 6.19 21.52
C ALA A 11 -1.46 5.48 20.56
N ASP A 12 -0.54 6.23 19.93
CA ASP A 12 0.48 5.65 19.04
C ASP A 12 1.42 4.72 19.80
N ASN A 13 1.78 5.08 21.03
CA ASN A 13 2.60 4.22 21.90
C ASN A 13 1.87 2.91 22.26
N GLN A 14 0.56 2.93 22.48
CA GLN A 14 -0.22 1.72 22.74
C GLN A 14 -0.31 0.82 21.50
N ASN A 15 -0.54 1.40 20.32
CA ASN A 15 -0.52 0.67 19.06
C ASN A 15 0.86 0.05 18.79
N TYR A 16 1.92 0.80 19.04
CA TYR A 16 3.29 0.32 18.93
C TYR A 16 3.56 -0.87 19.86
N LEU A 17 3.10 -0.80 21.12
CA LEU A 17 3.24 -1.90 22.08
C LEU A 17 2.51 -3.16 21.62
N HIS A 18 1.31 -3.02 21.06
CA HIS A 18 0.58 -4.15 20.48
C HIS A 18 1.37 -4.82 19.35
N ASP A 19 1.92 -4.01 18.43
CA ASP A 19 2.63 -4.51 17.25
C ASP A 19 3.97 -5.16 17.61
N ILE A 20 4.75 -4.53 18.50
CA ILE A 20 6.04 -5.09 18.95
C ILE A 20 5.85 -6.36 19.77
N THR A 21 4.75 -6.48 20.52
CA THR A 21 4.44 -7.70 21.28
C THR A 21 4.29 -8.88 20.33
N ALA A 22 3.54 -8.73 19.23
CA ALA A 22 3.39 -9.78 18.23
C ALA A 22 4.74 -10.22 17.63
N ILE A 23 5.65 -9.27 17.38
CA ILE A 23 6.99 -9.55 16.86
C ILE A 23 7.84 -10.28 17.93
N ALA A 24 7.85 -9.79 19.17
CA ALA A 24 8.59 -10.39 20.27
C ALA A 24 8.11 -11.83 20.52
N THR A 25 6.80 -12.07 20.53
CA THR A 25 6.22 -13.42 20.68
C THR A 25 6.73 -14.39 19.61
N ARG A 26 6.84 -13.96 18.34
CA ARG A 26 7.42 -14.80 17.27
C ARG A 26 8.86 -15.19 17.56
N VAL A 27 9.68 -14.24 18.03
CA VAL A 27 11.10 -14.48 18.35
C VAL A 27 11.21 -15.47 19.52
N VAL A 28 10.42 -15.26 20.57
CA VAL A 28 10.40 -16.13 21.76
C VAL A 28 10.01 -17.56 21.38
N ILE A 29 8.94 -17.75 20.62
CA ILE A 29 8.45 -19.08 20.22
C ILE A 29 9.43 -19.77 19.29
N LYS A 30 10.09 -19.02 18.40
CA LYS A 30 11.09 -19.56 17.46
C LYS A 30 12.36 -20.02 18.15
N HIS A 31 12.77 -19.37 19.25
CA HIS A 31 14.09 -19.59 19.87
C HIS A 31 14.04 -20.32 21.21
N ILE A 32 12.91 -20.33 21.90
CA ILE A 32 12.74 -21.02 23.18
C ILE A 32 11.82 -22.23 22.96
N PRO A 33 12.36 -23.47 22.94
CA PRO A 33 11.58 -24.67 22.64
C PRO A 33 10.37 -24.89 23.54
N ALA A 34 10.43 -24.44 24.80
CA ALA A 34 9.33 -24.54 25.75
C ALA A 34 8.05 -23.81 25.28
N PHE A 35 8.19 -22.75 24.46
CA PHE A 35 7.07 -21.98 23.94
C PHE A 35 6.61 -22.44 22.54
N ASN A 36 7.23 -23.47 21.96
CA ASN A 36 6.87 -23.98 20.64
C ASN A 36 5.42 -24.53 20.57
N ILE A 37 4.82 -24.85 21.72
CA ILE A 37 3.41 -25.21 21.83
C ILE A 37 2.46 -24.10 21.34
N PHE A 38 2.90 -22.84 21.33
CA PHE A 38 2.11 -21.69 20.91
C PHE A 38 2.30 -21.29 19.44
N LYS A 39 3.06 -22.07 18.66
CA LYS A 39 3.36 -21.75 17.25
C LYS A 39 2.10 -21.54 16.40
N ASP A 40 1.04 -22.31 16.68
CA ASP A 40 -0.18 -22.33 15.87
C ASP A 40 -1.11 -21.14 16.19
N VAL A 41 -1.01 -20.58 17.39
CA VAL A 41 -1.79 -19.41 17.83
C VAL A 41 -1.05 -18.09 17.65
N THR A 42 0.21 -18.13 17.22
CA THR A 42 1.04 -16.92 17.07
C THR A 42 0.56 -16.09 15.89
N VAL A 43 0.31 -14.79 16.13
CA VAL A 43 -0.06 -13.85 15.06
C VAL A 43 1.14 -13.65 14.13
N HIS A 44 1.06 -14.13 12.89
CA HIS A 44 2.11 -13.99 11.88
C HIS A 44 2.00 -12.72 11.03
N HIS A 45 0.77 -12.22 10.84
CA HIS A 45 0.49 -11.00 10.09
C HIS A 45 -0.18 -9.99 11.02
N ILE A 46 0.43 -8.81 11.19
CA ILE A 46 -0.17 -7.73 11.97
C ILE A 46 -1.23 -7.06 11.09
N PRO A 47 -2.51 -7.04 11.49
CA PRO A 47 -3.56 -6.45 10.68
C PRO A 47 -3.37 -4.94 10.56
N HIS A 48 -3.42 -4.43 9.33
CA HIS A 48 -3.46 -3.01 9.01
C HIS A 48 -4.81 -2.66 8.38
N LYS A 49 -5.13 -1.36 8.31
CA LYS A 49 -6.42 -0.82 7.81
C LYS A 49 -6.90 -1.40 6.47
N TYR A 50 -5.97 -1.82 5.62
CA TYR A 50 -6.24 -2.34 4.28
C TYR A 50 -5.95 -3.84 4.13
N SER A 51 -5.76 -4.58 5.23
CA SER A 51 -5.40 -6.01 5.15
C SER A 51 -6.41 -6.82 4.38
N GLU A 52 -7.72 -6.56 4.55
CA GLU A 52 -8.75 -7.28 3.82
C GLU A 52 -8.71 -7.01 2.31
N VAL A 53 -8.36 -5.79 1.91
CA VAL A 53 -8.20 -5.42 0.48
C VAL A 53 -6.93 -6.05 -0.08
N MET A 54 -5.82 -5.97 0.64
CA MET A 54 -4.51 -6.51 0.21
C MET A 54 -4.45 -8.04 0.23
N LYS A 55 -5.32 -8.69 1.01
CA LYS A 55 -5.49 -10.14 1.01
C LYS A 55 -6.18 -10.67 -0.25
N GLN A 56 -6.87 -9.81 -1.00
CA GLN A 56 -7.50 -10.21 -2.25
C GLN A 56 -6.43 -10.55 -3.30
N LYS A 57 -6.64 -11.65 -4.02
CA LYS A 57 -5.72 -12.10 -5.07
C LYS A 57 -5.62 -11.03 -6.14
N SER A 58 -4.40 -10.57 -6.42
CA SER A 58 -4.15 -9.59 -7.49
C SER A 58 -4.48 -10.18 -8.85
N GLN A 59 -5.07 -9.35 -9.72
CA GLN A 59 -5.27 -9.69 -11.12
C GLN A 59 -4.01 -9.30 -11.89
N GLN A 60 -3.29 -10.30 -12.38
CA GLN A 60 -2.17 -10.09 -13.29
C GLN A 60 -2.68 -10.08 -14.72
N VAL A 61 -2.50 -8.96 -15.43
CA VAL A 61 -2.84 -8.86 -16.85
C VAL A 61 -1.54 -8.86 -17.64
N HIS A 62 -1.41 -9.81 -18.58
CA HIS A 62 -0.25 -9.86 -19.45
C HIS A 62 -0.28 -8.67 -20.41
N LEU A 63 0.75 -7.82 -20.33
CA LEU A 63 0.88 -6.66 -21.22
C LEU A 63 0.97 -7.07 -22.70
N ALA A 64 1.36 -8.32 -23.00
CA ALA A 64 1.37 -8.86 -24.35
C ALA A 64 -0.04 -9.01 -24.97
N PHE A 65 -1.10 -9.08 -24.16
CA PHE A 65 -2.49 -9.15 -24.64
C PHE A 65 -3.01 -7.79 -25.10
N PHE A 66 -2.39 -6.69 -24.63
CA PHE A 66 -2.53 -5.35 -25.24
C PHE A 66 -1.72 -5.28 -26.55
N SER A 67 -1.97 -6.25 -27.42
CA SER A 67 -1.34 -6.43 -28.74
C SER A 67 -1.87 -5.40 -29.75
N ARG A 68 -1.92 -4.12 -29.36
CA ARG A 68 -1.72 -3.05 -30.34
C ARG A 68 -0.22 -2.95 -30.54
N MET A 69 0.21 -2.81 -31.78
CA MET A 69 1.59 -3.00 -32.17
C MET A 69 2.46 -1.98 -31.42
N LYS A 70 3.30 -2.46 -30.51
CA LYS A 70 4.33 -1.65 -29.82
C LYS A 70 5.28 -0.90 -30.77
N ASN A 71 5.16 -1.17 -32.08
CA ASN A 71 5.96 -0.61 -33.14
C ASN A 71 5.35 0.68 -33.73
N VAL A 72 4.15 1.09 -33.29
CA VAL A 72 3.49 2.34 -33.72
C VAL A 72 3.38 3.29 -32.53
N ASN A 73 3.98 4.47 -32.64
CA ASN A 73 4.05 5.46 -31.55
C ASN A 73 2.66 5.91 -31.06
N GLU A 74 1.69 6.05 -31.98
CA GLU A 74 0.31 6.44 -31.64
C GLU A 74 -0.38 5.41 -30.76
N GLU A 75 -0.19 4.12 -31.04
CA GLU A 75 -0.81 3.04 -30.25
C GLU A 75 -0.18 2.90 -28.86
N MET A 76 1.10 3.28 -28.72
CA MET A 76 1.76 3.34 -27.42
C MET A 76 1.21 4.46 -26.54
N ILE A 77 0.89 5.62 -27.13
CA ILE A 77 0.24 6.73 -26.41
C ILE A 77 -1.13 6.28 -25.89
N ASP A 78 -1.92 5.60 -26.72
CA ASP A 78 -3.24 5.08 -26.31
C ASP A 78 -3.15 4.07 -25.16
N ILE A 79 -2.16 3.16 -25.20
CA ILE A 79 -1.95 2.19 -24.12
C ILE A 79 -1.55 2.91 -22.82
N LEU A 80 -0.64 3.89 -22.89
CA LEU A 80 -0.21 4.66 -21.72
C LEU A 80 -1.36 5.47 -21.13
N GLN A 81 -2.20 6.10 -21.96
CA GLN A 81 -3.38 6.82 -21.50
C GLN A 81 -4.38 5.89 -20.80
N GLN A 82 -4.62 4.69 -21.34
CA GLN A 82 -5.51 3.71 -20.71
C GLN A 82 -4.97 3.25 -19.34
N LEU A 83 -3.65 3.01 -19.23
CA LEU A 83 -3.03 2.63 -17.96
C LEU A 83 -3.09 3.77 -16.94
N HIS A 84 -2.80 5.01 -17.37
CA HIS A 84 -2.88 6.18 -16.51
C HIS A 84 -4.30 6.41 -15.99
N ASN A 85 -5.31 6.35 -16.87
CA ASN A 85 -6.71 6.54 -16.47
C ASN A 85 -7.22 5.45 -15.53
N LYS A 86 -6.70 4.22 -15.64
CA LYS A 86 -7.22 3.07 -14.88
C LYS A 86 -6.51 2.86 -13.54
N TYR A 87 -5.22 3.14 -13.46
CA TYR A 87 -4.39 2.72 -12.32
C TYR A 87 -3.73 3.87 -11.56
N LEU A 88 -3.65 5.08 -12.13
CA LEU A 88 -3.11 6.23 -11.42
C LEU A 88 -4.24 7.01 -10.73
N PRO A 89 -4.03 7.47 -9.49
CA PRO A 89 -4.91 8.44 -8.86
C PRO A 89 -4.70 9.80 -9.55
N VAL A 90 -5.75 10.31 -10.14
CA VAL A 90 -5.72 11.50 -11.01
C VAL A 90 -6.84 12.43 -10.59
N ASP A 91 -6.54 13.72 -10.50
CA ASP A 91 -7.53 14.78 -10.35
C ASP A 91 -7.82 15.41 -11.71
N ARG A 92 -9.09 15.72 -11.98
CA ARG A 92 -9.55 16.26 -13.25
C ARG A 92 -10.23 17.59 -12.99
N ASP A 93 -9.50 18.65 -13.31
CA ASP A 93 -10.01 20.01 -13.21
C ASP A 93 -10.20 20.59 -14.61
N GLU A 94 -11.29 21.33 -14.80
CA GLU A 94 -11.54 22.10 -16.00
C GLU A 94 -11.12 23.55 -15.73
N ILE A 95 -9.97 23.94 -16.28
CA ILE A 95 -9.46 25.32 -16.19
C ILE A 95 -9.53 25.89 -17.60
N ASP A 96 -10.29 26.99 -17.77
CA ASP A 96 -10.46 27.69 -19.06
C ASP A 96 -10.87 26.79 -20.24
N GLY A 97 -11.76 25.82 -19.99
CA GLY A 97 -12.29 24.92 -21.03
C GLY A 97 -11.29 23.88 -21.55
N GLN A 98 -10.15 23.71 -20.87
CA GLN A 98 -9.23 22.60 -21.09
C GLN A 98 -9.25 21.66 -19.88
N GLU A 99 -9.42 20.37 -20.14
CA GLU A 99 -9.34 19.31 -19.11
C GLU A 99 -7.85 19.14 -18.73
N VAL A 100 -7.47 19.66 -17.57
CA VAL A 100 -6.13 19.51 -17.02
C VAL A 100 -6.12 18.30 -16.08
N VAL A 101 -5.33 17.30 -16.46
CA VAL A 101 -5.22 16.04 -15.74
C VAL A 101 -3.99 16.10 -14.84
N THR A 102 -4.18 16.29 -13.53
CA THR A 102 -3.07 16.33 -12.57
C THR A 102 -2.91 14.98 -11.90
N ILE A 103 -1.74 14.34 -12.07
CA ILE A 103 -1.42 13.11 -11.35
C ILE A 103 -1.21 13.48 -9.89
N LEU A 104 -1.98 12.85 -8.99
CA LEU A 104 -1.79 13.04 -7.56
C LEU A 104 -0.44 12.42 -7.18
N GLU A 105 0.53 13.23 -6.73
CA GLU A 105 1.90 12.82 -6.36
C GLU A 105 1.97 11.80 -5.19
N ARG A 106 0.82 11.35 -4.69
CA ARG A 106 0.73 10.33 -3.65
C ARG A 106 0.64 8.95 -4.29
N LEU A 107 1.80 8.41 -4.69
CA LEU A 107 1.95 6.97 -4.86
C LEU A 107 1.68 6.33 -3.49
N PHE A 108 0.52 5.68 -3.32
CA PHE A 108 0.25 4.85 -2.15
C PHE A 108 0.97 3.50 -2.27
N LEU A 109 2.31 3.55 -2.31
CA LEU A 109 3.16 2.40 -1.99
C LEU A 109 3.41 2.44 -0.49
N VAL A 110 2.56 1.78 0.28
CA VAL A 110 2.77 1.38 1.70
C VAL A 110 3.75 2.26 2.50
N GLY A 111 3.24 3.36 3.07
CA GLY A 111 3.79 4.05 4.26
C GLY A 111 3.78 5.60 4.21
N PRO A 112 3.64 6.32 5.36
CA PRO A 112 3.18 5.88 6.67
C PRO A 112 1.66 6.08 6.82
N ALA A 113 1.00 5.08 7.39
CA ALA A 113 -0.22 5.30 8.14
C ALA A 113 0.12 6.26 9.28
N TYR A 114 -0.57 7.40 9.38
CA TYR A 114 -0.90 8.17 10.59
C TYR A 114 -1.39 9.56 10.14
N ARG A 115 -2.71 9.74 10.14
CA ARG A 115 -3.46 10.98 10.40
C ARG A 115 -4.95 10.64 10.39
#